data_AF-A0A317J6Q3-F1
#
_entry.id   AF-A0A317J6Q3-F1
#
_cell.length_a   1.000
_cell.length_b   1.000
_cell.length_c   1.000
_cell.angle_alpha   90.00
_cell.angle_beta   90.00
_cell.angle_gamma   90.00
#
_symmetry.space_group_name_H-M   'P 1'
#
loop_
_entity.id
_entity.type
_entity.pdbx_description
1 polymer ?
#
loop_
_entity_poly.entity_id
_entity_poly.type
_entity_poly.pdbx_seq_one_letter_code
_entity_poly.pdbx_strand_id
1 'polypeptide(L)'
;MISVACLFAAGARADLVYISDLTDTQPVVQVFSGGVDVTGSRVTILSDSTDEYLHFKLLINNFGDGSLAYSNLFEDFLGGLLSDRIVVFFDPNAQANGGIDVKFCSDAAFSLCDITNATFHYPLDAVEDGSFQLMAQAFNTQIGDDTYDMYVSSDVADVPEPGMGLLAAGLAGVMVWWRKRARRTA
;
A
#
# COMPACT_ATOMS: atom_id res chain seq x y z
N MET A 1 -13.63 -11.83 38.25
CA MET A 1 -13.59 -10.48 37.63
C MET A 1 -12.14 -10.03 37.66
N ILE A 2 -11.45 -10.11 36.52
CA ILE A 2 -10.06 -9.65 36.40
C ILE A 2 -10.15 -8.26 35.78
N SER A 3 -9.97 -7.22 36.59
CA SER A 3 -9.74 -5.86 36.09
C SER A 3 -8.30 -5.79 35.59
N VAL A 4 -8.13 -5.74 34.28
CA VAL A 4 -6.88 -5.36 33.65
C VAL A 4 -6.82 -3.84 33.66
N ALA A 5 -6.11 -3.28 34.63
CA ALA A 5 -5.73 -1.88 34.61
C ALA A 5 -4.57 -1.72 33.62
N CYS A 6 -4.88 -1.35 32.37
CA CYS A 6 -3.86 -0.90 31.44
C CYS A 6 -3.36 0.47 31.88
N LEU A 7 -2.18 0.47 32.50
CA LEU A 7 -1.38 1.66 32.72
C LEU A 7 -0.90 2.16 31.34
N PHE A 8 -1.63 3.09 30.73
CA PHE A 8 -1.14 3.77 29.54
C PHE A 8 0.00 4.68 29.99
N ALA A 9 1.24 4.24 29.76
CA ALA A 9 2.34 5.18 29.65
C ALA A 9 1.94 6.21 28.58
N ALA A 10 2.07 7.50 28.88
CA ALA A 10 1.91 8.57 27.91
C ALA A 10 3.10 8.53 26.92
N GLY A 11 3.17 7.45 26.15
CA GLY A 11 4.00 7.36 24.96
C GLY A 11 3.26 8.03 23.82
N ALA A 12 4.01 8.71 22.96
CA ALA A 12 3.60 9.13 21.63
C ALA A 12 2.60 8.13 21.03
N ARG A 13 1.37 8.57 20.74
CA ARG A 13 0.40 7.72 20.05
C ARG A 13 0.49 8.09 18.57
N ALA A 14 0.84 7.11 17.74
CA ALA A 14 0.74 7.29 16.31
C ALA A 14 -0.72 7.50 15.90
N ASP A 15 -0.98 8.51 15.08
CA ASP A 15 -2.21 8.58 14.30
C ASP A 15 -2.11 7.55 13.17
N LEU A 16 -3.17 6.79 12.94
CA LEU A 16 -3.21 5.72 11.95
C LEU A 16 -3.97 6.22 10.72
N VAL A 17 -3.36 6.09 9.54
CA VAL A 17 -3.99 6.39 8.26
C VAL A 17 -4.20 5.07 7.53
N TYR A 18 -5.43 4.75 7.16
CA TYR A 18 -5.77 3.56 6.40
C TYR A 18 -6.22 3.99 5.01
N ILE A 19 -5.62 3.41 3.97
CA ILE A 19 -6.01 3.57 2.58
C ILE A 19 -6.46 2.18 2.10
N SER A 20 -7.68 2.08 1.60
CA SER A 20 -8.26 0.83 1.13
C SER A 20 -8.62 0.96 -0.34
N ASP A 21 -8.11 0.01 -1.11
CA ASP A 21 -8.37 -0.18 -2.54
C ASP A 21 -8.72 -1.65 -2.79
N LEU A 22 -9.78 -2.13 -2.13
CA LEU A 22 -10.19 -3.55 -2.21
C LEU A 22 -11.32 -3.77 -3.22
N THR A 23 -11.61 -2.76 -4.01
CA THR A 23 -12.76 -2.71 -4.90
C THR A 23 -12.34 -1.98 -6.16
N ASP A 24 -12.88 -2.35 -7.31
CA ASP A 24 -12.77 -1.61 -8.59
C ASP A 24 -13.48 -0.23 -8.57
N THR A 25 -13.38 0.49 -7.45
CA THR A 25 -13.96 1.79 -7.20
C THR A 25 -12.96 2.65 -6.43
N GLN A 26 -13.13 3.96 -6.52
CA GLN A 26 -12.24 4.94 -5.89
C GLN A 26 -11.68 4.52 -4.51
N PRO A 27 -10.34 4.47 -4.33
CA PRO A 27 -9.72 4.16 -3.06
C PRO A 27 -10.21 5.10 -1.95
N VAL A 28 -10.39 4.55 -0.75
CA VAL A 28 -10.92 5.28 0.41
C VAL A 28 -9.85 5.47 1.47
N VAL A 29 -9.81 6.65 2.10
CA VAL A 29 -8.93 6.93 3.24
C VAL A 29 -9.71 7.14 4.54
N GLN A 30 -9.18 6.60 5.63
CA GLN A 30 -9.65 6.83 7.00
C GLN A 30 -8.47 7.19 7.91
N VAL A 31 -8.70 8.09 8.87
CA VAL A 31 -7.68 8.50 9.85
C VAL A 31 -8.21 8.31 11.25
N PHE A 32 -7.44 7.62 12.08
CA PHE A 32 -7.75 7.39 13.48
C PHE A 32 -6.71 8.02 14.38
N SER A 33 -7.18 8.87 15.30
CA SER A 33 -6.34 9.44 16.35
C SER A 33 -6.77 8.88 17.69
N GLY A 34 -5.86 8.18 18.36
CA GLY A 34 -6.13 7.56 19.65
C GLY A 34 -7.29 6.55 19.67
N GLY A 35 -7.65 5.99 18.51
CA GLY A 35 -8.77 5.06 18.30
C GLY A 35 -10.09 5.73 17.91
N VAL A 36 -10.11 7.04 17.71
CA VAL A 36 -11.28 7.80 17.25
C VAL A 36 -11.11 8.16 15.77
N ASP A 37 -12.13 7.90 14.96
CA ASP A 37 -12.17 8.35 13.57
C ASP A 37 -12.22 9.89 13.51
N VAL A 38 -11.20 10.48 12.90
CA VAL A 38 -11.01 11.92 12.72
C VAL A 38 -10.87 12.27 11.24
N THR A 39 -11.26 11.38 10.33
CA THR A 39 -11.09 11.53 8.88
C THR A 39 -11.63 12.88 8.38
N GLY A 40 -12.86 13.25 8.77
CA GLY A 40 -13.50 14.48 8.30
C GLY A 40 -12.86 15.79 8.80
N SER A 41 -12.01 15.75 9.83
CA SER A 41 -11.26 16.93 10.30
C SER A 41 -9.79 16.92 9.89
N ARG A 42 -9.26 15.78 9.45
CA ARG A 42 -7.84 15.59 9.10
C ARG A 42 -7.58 15.41 7.62
N VAL A 43 -8.55 14.96 6.84
CA VAL A 43 -8.38 14.65 5.43
C VAL A 43 -9.17 15.62 4.57
N THR A 44 -8.50 16.18 3.57
CA THR A 44 -9.16 16.87 2.45
C THR A 44 -8.81 16.13 1.17
N ILE A 45 -9.78 15.38 0.62
CA ILE A 45 -9.64 14.73 -0.69
C ILE A 45 -9.67 15.79 -1.78
N LEU A 46 -8.70 15.74 -2.69
CA LEU A 46 -8.56 16.67 -3.80
C LEU A 46 -9.34 16.20 -5.03
N SER A 47 -9.78 17.18 -5.82
CA SER A 47 -10.74 16.98 -6.92
C SER A 47 -10.20 16.22 -8.13
N ASP A 48 -8.89 15.98 -8.18
CA ASP A 48 -8.23 15.17 -9.19
C ASP A 48 -8.23 13.67 -8.86
N SER A 49 -8.72 13.26 -7.70
CA SER A 49 -8.93 11.84 -7.36
C SER A 49 -9.93 11.19 -8.33
N THR A 50 -9.64 9.96 -8.76
CA THR A 50 -10.45 9.16 -9.70
C THR A 50 -10.72 7.76 -9.12
N ASP A 51 -11.27 6.86 -9.93
CA ASP A 51 -11.63 5.50 -9.51
C ASP A 51 -10.42 4.62 -9.12
N GLU A 52 -9.20 5.01 -9.50
CA GLU A 52 -7.95 4.25 -9.32
C GLU A 52 -6.85 5.13 -8.69
N TYR A 53 -7.22 6.35 -8.30
CA TYR A 53 -6.29 7.37 -7.85
C TYR A 53 -6.90 8.15 -6.70
N LEU A 54 -6.18 8.17 -5.59
CA LEU A 54 -6.56 8.93 -4.42
C LEU A 54 -5.50 9.99 -4.13
N HIS A 55 -5.92 11.25 -4.08
CA HIS A 55 -5.07 12.38 -3.74
C HIS A 55 -5.71 13.17 -2.61
N PHE A 56 -4.98 13.33 -1.51
CA PHE A 56 -5.50 14.05 -0.36
C PHE A 56 -4.42 14.81 0.40
N LYS A 57 -4.86 15.87 1.09
CA LYS A 57 -4.08 16.54 2.12
C LYS A 57 -4.41 15.94 3.49
N LEU A 58 -3.38 15.54 4.23
CA LEU A 58 -3.47 15.13 5.63
C LEU A 58 -3.05 16.30 6.52
N LEU A 59 -4.01 16.94 7.16
CA LEU A 59 -3.81 18.10 8.03
C LEU A 59 -3.04 17.72 9.29
N ILE A 60 -1.82 18.21 9.38
CA ILE A 60 -0.95 17.99 10.54
C ILE A 60 -0.33 19.29 11.03
N ASN A 61 -0.04 19.32 12.33
CA ASN A 61 0.60 20.48 12.95
C ASN A 61 2.12 20.33 12.80
N ASN A 62 2.73 21.27 12.09
CA ASN A 62 4.18 21.43 11.85
C ASN A 62 4.87 20.28 11.11
N PHE A 63 4.84 20.35 9.79
CA PHE A 63 5.72 19.58 8.91
C PHE A 63 6.19 20.44 7.76
N GLY A 64 7.31 20.06 7.17
CA GLY A 64 7.75 20.68 5.93
C GLY A 64 9.26 20.80 5.84
N ASP A 65 9.91 19.73 5.37
CA ASP A 65 11.29 19.75 4.89
C ASP A 65 11.38 19.79 3.36
N GLY A 66 10.24 19.66 2.66
CA GLY A 66 10.19 19.55 1.20
C GLY A 66 10.52 18.16 0.68
N SER A 67 10.60 17.15 1.56
CA SER A 67 10.90 15.79 1.15
C SER A 67 9.75 15.16 0.37
N LEU A 68 10.11 14.37 -0.64
CA LEU A 68 9.22 13.51 -1.41
C LEU A 68 9.65 12.05 -1.19
N ALA A 69 8.73 11.23 -0.71
CA ALA A 69 8.96 9.84 -0.37
C ALA A 69 7.93 8.93 -1.02
N TYR A 70 8.25 7.64 -1.14
CA TYR A 70 7.33 6.66 -1.70
C TYR A 70 7.62 5.25 -1.22
N SER A 71 6.64 4.37 -1.45
CA SER A 71 6.75 2.92 -1.32
C SER A 71 5.91 2.26 -2.40
N ASN A 72 6.28 1.05 -2.76
CA ASN A 72 5.65 0.26 -3.81
C ASN A 72 4.96 -0.96 -3.22
N LEU A 73 3.83 -1.32 -3.80
CA LEU A 73 3.22 -2.62 -3.65
C LEU A 73 3.44 -3.42 -4.94
N PHE A 74 3.73 -4.71 -4.79
CA PHE A 74 4.01 -5.60 -5.92
C PHE A 74 3.00 -6.75 -5.95
N GLU A 75 2.64 -7.21 -7.15
CA GLU A 75 1.78 -8.37 -7.32
C GLU A 75 2.42 -9.66 -6.79
N ASP A 76 3.77 -9.75 -6.74
CA ASP A 76 4.46 -10.96 -6.31
C ASP A 76 5.79 -10.75 -5.54
N PHE A 77 6.22 -11.81 -4.85
CA PHE A 77 7.42 -11.86 -4.02
C PHE A 77 8.75 -11.94 -4.79
N LEU A 78 8.71 -12.13 -6.11
CA LEU A 78 9.90 -12.24 -6.96
C LEU A 78 10.30 -10.90 -7.58
N GLY A 79 9.81 -9.80 -6.99
CA GLY A 79 10.01 -8.44 -7.51
C GLY A 79 9.21 -8.23 -8.79
N GLY A 80 8.00 -8.76 -8.82
CA GLY A 80 7.11 -8.85 -9.97
C GLY A 80 6.65 -7.50 -10.52
N LEU A 81 5.45 -7.50 -11.08
CA LEU A 81 4.86 -6.29 -11.61
C LEU A 81 4.57 -5.34 -10.45
N LEU A 82 4.98 -4.09 -10.63
CA LEU A 82 4.62 -3.00 -9.76
C LEU A 82 3.15 -2.71 -10.00
N SER A 83 2.34 -2.93 -8.98
CA SER A 83 0.91 -2.75 -9.01
C SER A 83 0.63 -1.34 -8.49
N ASP A 84 0.71 -1.18 -7.17
CA ASP A 84 0.40 0.12 -6.57
C ASP A 84 1.59 0.89 -6.03
N ARG A 85 1.32 2.16 -5.74
CA ARG A 85 2.28 3.05 -5.10
C ARG A 85 1.61 4.07 -4.20
N ILE A 86 2.20 4.25 -3.02
CA ILE A 86 1.97 5.42 -2.19
C ILE A 86 3.10 6.44 -2.38
N VAL A 87 2.74 7.70 -2.52
CA VAL A 87 3.66 8.84 -2.60
C VAL A 87 3.28 9.84 -1.52
N VAL A 88 4.27 10.26 -0.75
CA VAL A 88 4.11 11.16 0.39
C VAL A 88 5.01 12.36 0.17
N PHE A 89 4.42 13.54 0.05
CA PHE A 89 5.14 14.80 -0.06
C PHE A 89 4.94 15.67 1.18
N PHE A 90 6.05 16.01 1.81
CA PHE A 90 6.12 16.82 3.01
C PHE A 90 6.24 18.30 2.62
N ASP A 91 5.09 18.95 2.42
CA ASP A 91 5.03 20.35 1.97
C ASP A 91 5.83 21.26 2.93
N PRO A 92 6.87 21.98 2.45
CA PRO A 92 7.66 22.89 3.29
C PRO A 92 6.81 24.03 3.89
N ASN A 93 5.62 24.28 3.34
CA ASN A 93 4.64 25.24 3.81
C ASN A 93 3.37 24.55 4.35
N ALA A 94 3.48 23.33 4.90
CA ALA A 94 2.33 22.53 5.33
C ALA A 94 1.35 23.30 6.25
N GLN A 95 1.85 24.23 7.08
CA GLN A 95 1.01 25.08 7.93
C GLN A 95 0.05 25.99 7.15
N ALA A 96 0.46 26.47 5.98
CA ALA A 96 -0.37 27.29 5.10
C ALA A 96 -1.20 26.45 4.11
N ASN A 97 -0.70 25.26 3.75
CA ASN A 97 -1.21 24.45 2.64
C ASN A 97 -1.95 23.17 3.06
N GLY A 98 -2.17 22.98 4.37
CA GLY A 98 -3.03 21.91 4.88
C GLY A 98 -2.34 20.58 5.14
N GLY A 99 -1.03 20.57 5.44
CA GLY A 99 -0.34 19.38 5.94
C GLY A 99 0.48 18.60 4.89
N ILE A 100 0.48 17.27 5.01
CA ILE A 100 1.17 16.35 4.08
C ILE A 100 0.31 16.14 2.84
N ASP A 101 0.93 16.11 1.67
CA ASP A 101 0.30 15.72 0.42
C ASP A 101 0.51 14.22 0.19
N VAL A 102 -0.57 13.45 0.10
CA VAL A 102 -0.50 12.00 -0.08
C VAL A 102 -1.22 11.62 -1.36
N LYS A 103 -0.55 10.80 -2.15
CA LYS A 103 -1.09 10.22 -3.38
C LYS A 103 -1.00 8.71 -3.27
N PHE A 104 -2.07 8.04 -3.62
CA PHE A 104 -2.09 6.60 -3.82
C PHE A 104 -2.55 6.36 -5.25
N CYS A 105 -1.76 5.57 -5.99
CA CYS A 105 -2.09 5.17 -7.34
C CYS A 105 -2.19 3.67 -7.40
N SER A 106 -3.36 3.21 -7.82
CA SER A 106 -3.62 1.83 -8.17
C SER A 106 -3.12 1.51 -9.58
N ASP A 107 -2.91 0.23 -9.90
CA ASP A 107 -2.55 -0.37 -11.20
C ASP A 107 -2.72 0.55 -12.43
N ALA A 108 -3.96 0.94 -12.74
CA ALA A 108 -4.30 1.68 -13.96
C ALA A 108 -3.87 3.15 -13.94
N ALA A 109 -3.67 3.71 -12.74
CA ALA A 109 -3.33 5.11 -12.49
C ALA A 109 -1.85 5.32 -12.17
N PHE A 110 -1.02 4.27 -12.22
CA PHE A 110 0.40 4.34 -11.83
C PHE A 110 1.18 5.51 -12.46
N SER A 111 0.86 5.88 -13.71
CA SER A 111 1.48 7.03 -14.40
C SER A 111 1.27 8.39 -13.70
N LEU A 112 0.23 8.53 -12.88
CA LEU A 112 -0.04 9.73 -12.08
C LEU A 112 0.85 9.81 -10.82
N CYS A 113 1.42 8.68 -10.39
CA CYS A 113 2.41 8.56 -9.34
C CYS A 113 3.81 8.27 -9.91
N ASP A 114 4.10 8.73 -11.13
CA ASP A 114 5.46 8.71 -11.62
C ASP A 114 6.32 9.70 -10.81
N ILE A 115 7.40 9.19 -10.23
CA ILE A 115 8.25 9.96 -9.34
C ILE A 115 9.62 10.14 -9.98
N THR A 116 9.84 11.32 -10.54
CA THR A 116 11.13 11.69 -11.13
C THR A 116 12.09 12.33 -10.12
N ASN A 117 11.58 12.79 -8.97
CA ASN A 117 12.33 13.61 -8.00
C ASN A 117 12.16 13.13 -6.55
N ALA A 118 12.03 11.82 -6.31
CA ALA A 118 11.96 11.29 -4.94
C ALA A 118 13.24 11.68 -4.19
N THR A 119 13.07 12.18 -2.96
CA THR A 119 14.19 12.41 -2.04
C THR A 119 14.61 11.13 -1.33
N PHE A 120 13.67 10.22 -1.06
CA PHE A 120 13.96 8.91 -0.52
C PHE A 120 12.87 7.88 -0.83
N HIS A 121 13.20 6.61 -0.62
CA HIS A 121 12.31 5.45 -0.74
C HIS A 121 12.15 4.85 0.66
N TYR A 122 10.92 4.61 1.13
CA TYR A 122 10.77 3.93 2.42
C TYR A 122 11.20 2.46 2.26
N PRO A 123 11.87 1.87 3.26
CA PRO A 123 12.18 0.44 3.27
C PRO A 123 10.94 -0.39 3.69
N LEU A 124 9.79 -0.07 3.10
CA LEU A 124 8.45 -0.58 3.45
C LEU A 124 7.70 -1.12 2.22
N ASP A 125 8.41 -1.43 1.14
CA ASP A 125 7.82 -2.12 0.00
C ASP A 125 7.22 -3.46 0.43
N ALA A 126 6.08 -3.80 -0.14
CA ALA A 126 5.30 -4.97 0.23
C ALA A 126 4.75 -5.71 -0.99
N VAL A 127 4.29 -6.93 -0.77
CA VAL A 127 3.58 -7.74 -1.77
C VAL A 127 2.11 -7.74 -1.40
N GLU A 128 1.24 -7.47 -2.37
CA GLU A 128 -0.21 -7.40 -2.14
C GLU A 128 -0.74 -8.72 -1.60
N ASP A 129 -1.46 -8.63 -0.49
CA ASP A 129 -2.07 -9.78 0.17
C ASP A 129 -3.53 -9.53 0.60
N GLY A 130 -4.12 -8.40 0.20
CA GLY A 130 -5.47 -7.99 0.59
C GLY A 130 -5.60 -7.51 2.04
N SER A 131 -4.49 -7.41 2.79
CA SER A 131 -4.48 -6.91 4.16
C SER A 131 -3.86 -5.52 4.25
N PHE A 132 -4.10 -4.84 5.39
CA PHE A 132 -3.45 -3.56 5.66
C PHE A 132 -1.97 -3.74 5.96
N GLN A 133 -1.13 -3.27 5.06
CA GLN A 133 0.32 -3.30 5.14
C GLN A 133 0.86 -1.90 5.43
N LEU A 134 1.86 -1.77 6.30
CA LEU A 134 2.46 -0.48 6.61
C LEU A 134 3.31 -0.03 5.43
N MET A 135 2.93 1.06 4.77
CA MET A 135 3.60 1.55 3.57
C MET A 135 4.34 2.86 3.76
N ALA A 136 3.96 3.71 4.72
CA ALA A 136 4.70 4.94 4.98
C ALA A 136 4.63 5.33 6.46
N GLN A 137 5.64 6.05 6.91
CA GLN A 137 5.68 6.64 8.25
C GLN A 137 6.14 8.09 8.18
N ALA A 138 5.35 8.99 8.74
CA ALA A 138 5.74 10.39 8.89
C ALA A 138 6.01 10.70 10.36
N PHE A 139 7.17 11.28 10.67
CA PHE A 139 7.58 11.64 12.04
C PHE A 139 7.70 13.16 12.24
N ASN A 140 6.98 13.74 13.21
CA ASN A 140 7.24 15.11 13.64
C ASN A 140 8.37 15.13 14.68
N THR A 141 9.54 15.65 14.32
CA THR A 141 10.69 15.73 15.24
C THR A 141 10.68 16.96 16.16
N GLN A 142 9.76 17.92 15.97
CA GLN A 142 9.81 19.21 16.65
C GLN A 142 8.85 19.37 17.84
N ILE A 143 7.70 18.69 17.87
CA ILE A 143 6.75 18.80 18.98
C ILE A 143 6.14 17.42 19.25
N GLY A 144 6.53 16.82 20.38
CA GLY A 144 5.84 15.69 20.99
C GLY A 144 5.45 14.56 20.04
N ASP A 145 6.43 13.97 19.35
CA ASP A 145 6.36 12.67 18.65
C ASP A 145 5.00 12.31 18.01
N ASP A 146 4.36 13.25 17.30
CA ASP A 146 3.22 12.89 16.46
C ASP A 146 3.77 12.08 15.27
N THR A 147 3.47 10.78 15.25
CA THR A 147 3.82 9.87 14.16
C THR A 147 2.56 9.50 13.39
N TYR A 148 2.64 9.49 12.06
CA TYR A 148 1.56 8.99 11.21
C TYR A 148 2.02 7.71 10.55
N ASP A 149 1.37 6.60 10.89
CA ASP A 149 1.59 5.32 10.25
C ASP A 149 0.52 5.14 9.17
N MET A 150 0.94 5.02 7.92
CA MET A 150 0.05 4.89 6.78
C MET A 150 0.05 3.44 6.31
N TYR A 151 -1.11 2.82 6.43
CA TYR A 151 -1.38 1.46 6.01
C TYR A 151 -2.18 1.47 4.71
N VAL A 152 -1.81 0.61 3.79
CA VAL A 152 -2.51 0.40 2.52
C VAL A 152 -3.00 -1.04 2.47
N SER A 153 -4.23 -1.23 2.02
CA SER A 153 -4.77 -2.52 1.63
C SER A 153 -5.19 -2.41 0.18
N SER A 154 -4.63 -3.25 -0.67
CA SER A 154 -4.94 -3.33 -2.10
C SER A 154 -5.43 -4.73 -2.46
N ASP A 155 -6.21 -4.83 -3.53
CA ASP A 155 -6.65 -6.11 -4.05
C ASP A 155 -5.47 -6.92 -4.59
N VAL A 156 -5.67 -8.23 -4.66
CA VAL A 156 -4.63 -9.14 -5.16
C VAL A 156 -5.00 -9.44 -6.59
N ALA A 157 -4.08 -9.17 -7.51
CA ALA A 157 -4.24 -9.52 -8.91
C ALA A 157 -4.74 -10.97 -9.03
N ASP A 158 -5.81 -11.16 -9.81
CA ASP A 158 -6.39 -12.47 -10.07
C ASP A 158 -5.32 -13.38 -10.71
N VAL A 159 -4.69 -14.23 -9.89
CA VAL A 159 -3.73 -15.21 -10.38
C VAL A 159 -4.47 -16.11 -11.37
N PRO A 160 -4.11 -16.11 -12.67
CA PRO A 160 -4.77 -16.97 -13.63
C PRO A 160 -4.66 -18.40 -13.12
N GLU A 161 -5.79 -19.05 -12.83
CA GLU A 161 -5.79 -20.43 -12.36
C GLU A 161 -4.83 -21.21 -13.26
N PRO A 162 -3.84 -21.94 -12.69
CA PRO A 162 -2.85 -22.63 -13.49
C PRO A 162 -3.59 -23.57 -14.43
N GLY A 163 -3.69 -23.15 -15.69
CA GLY A 163 -4.51 -23.83 -16.66
C GLY A 163 -4.10 -25.29 -16.69
N MET A 164 -5.07 -26.19 -16.57
CA MET A 164 -4.90 -27.65 -16.65
C MET A 164 -4.11 -28.14 -17.90
N GLY A 165 -3.73 -27.25 -18.83
CA GLY A 165 -2.87 -27.51 -19.97
C GLY A 165 -1.47 -28.06 -19.62
N LEU A 166 -0.90 -27.74 -18.45
CA LEU A 166 0.41 -28.27 -18.05
C LEU A 166 0.35 -29.75 -17.59
N LEU A 167 -0.80 -30.21 -17.09
CA LEU A 167 -1.04 -31.62 -16.77
C LEU A 167 -1.33 -32.46 -18.03
N ALA A 168 -1.95 -31.88 -19.06
CA ALA A 168 -2.21 -32.56 -20.32
C ALA A 168 -0.93 -32.82 -21.15
N ALA A 169 0.02 -31.88 -21.14
CA ALA A 169 1.30 -32.04 -21.86
C ALA A 169 2.21 -33.10 -21.23
N GLY A 170 2.22 -33.21 -19.89
CA GLY A 170 3.01 -34.20 -19.16
C GLY A 170 2.54 -35.65 -19.40
N LEU A 171 1.23 -35.89 -19.41
CA LEU A 171 0.67 -37.24 -19.61
C LEU A 171 0.85 -37.78 -21.04
N ALA A 172 0.79 -36.92 -22.06
CA ALA A 172 1.06 -37.32 -23.44
C ALA A 172 2.51 -37.79 -23.64
N GLY A 173 3.47 -37.10 -23.02
CA GLY A 173 4.90 -37.47 -23.07
C GLY A 173 5.18 -38.83 -22.42
N VAL A 174 4.56 -39.12 -21.28
CA VAL A 174 4.73 -40.40 -20.57
C VAL A 174 4.14 -41.58 -21.36
N MET A 175 2.97 -41.42 -22.00
CA MET A 175 2.39 -42.48 -22.82
C MET A 175 3.22 -42.81 -24.07
N VAL A 176 3.81 -41.80 -24.73
CA VAL A 176 4.67 -42.01 -25.91
C VAL A 176 5.98 -42.72 -25.53
N TRP A 177 6.57 -42.38 -24.37
CA TRP A 177 7.77 -43.04 -23.88
C TRP A 177 7.52 -44.51 -23.48
N TRP A 178 6.40 -44.79 -22.80
CA TRP A 178 6.00 -46.17 -22.45
C TRP A 178 5.74 -47.03 -23.70
N ARG A 179 5.07 -46.50 -24.73
CA ARG A 179 4.82 -47.24 -25.99
C ARG A 179 6.11 -47.58 -26.74
N LYS A 180 7.15 -46.72 -26.68
CA LYS A 180 8.46 -47.00 -27.31
C LYS A 180 9.25 -48.07 -26.56
N ARG A 181 9.13 -48.16 -25.23
CA ARG A 181 9.87 -49.13 -24.41
C ARG A 181 9.33 -50.56 -24.55
N ALA A 182 8.01 -50.73 -24.65
CA ALA A 182 7.37 -52.04 -24.80
C ALA A 182 7.71 -52.76 -26.13
N ARG A 183 8.12 -52.02 -27.17
CA ARG A 183 8.50 -52.58 -28.48
C ARG A 183 9.95 -53.06 -28.58
N ARG A 184 10.77 -52.85 -27.56
CA ARG A 184 12.20 -53.26 -27.54
C ARG A 184 12.45 -54.57 -26.79
N THR A 185 11.41 -55.19 -26.24
CA THR A 185 11.49 -56.40 -25.41
C THR A 185 10.67 -57.57 -25.99
N ALA A 186 10.31 -57.51 -27.27
CA ALA A 186 9.67 -58.59 -28.03
C ALA A 186 10.57 -59.00 -29.19
#